data_AF-A0A9E3QL58-F1
#
_entry.id   AF-A0A9E3QL58-F1
#
_cell.length_a   1.000
_cell.length_b   1.000
_cell.length_c   1.000
_cell.angle_alpha   90.00
_cell.angle_beta   90.00
_cell.angle_gamma   90.00
#
_symmetry.space_group_name_H-M   'P 1'
#
loop_
_entity.id
_entity.type
_entity.pdbx_description
1 polymer ?
#
loop_
_entity_poly.entity_id
_entity_poly.type
_entity_poly.pdbx_seq_one_letter_code
_entity_poly.pdbx_strand_id
1 'polypeptide(L)'
;MFRHQFKQKSAALRQQAKGYYLTILDEDPPVEFLKRFETHTPPVTAGSKFKEGQGVKFRIESLKWIDDDTAELRGGYYEGPLSASYFLYRVNRKNGRWIVTKAELRGID
;
A
#
# COMPACT_ATOMS: atom_id res chain seq x y z
N MET A 1 -3.57 -0.44 5.96
CA MET A 1 -2.41 -1.07 5.30
C MET A 1 -1.46 -0.07 4.65
N PHE A 2 -1.84 0.70 3.62
CA PHE A 2 -0.89 1.60 2.90
C PHE A 2 -0.06 2.52 3.80
N ARG A 3 -0.69 3.20 4.78
CA ARG A 3 0.04 4.01 5.77
C ARG A 3 1.13 3.25 6.54
N HIS A 4 0.97 1.95 6.73
CA HIS A 4 1.96 1.09 7.37
C HIS A 4 3.13 0.82 6.43
N GLN A 5 2.86 0.49 5.16
CA GLN A 5 3.91 0.28 4.15
C GLN A 5 4.74 1.55 3.89
N PHE A 6 4.09 2.71 3.78
CA PHE A 6 4.79 4.00 3.60
C PHE A 6 5.77 4.28 4.76
N LYS A 7 5.42 3.88 5.98
CA LYS A 7 6.25 4.07 7.18
C LYS A 7 7.37 3.05 7.33
N GLN A 8 7.20 1.83 6.81
CA GLN A 8 8.21 0.77 6.93
C GLN A 8 9.32 0.88 5.87
N LYS A 9 9.07 1.53 4.73
CA LYS A 9 10.14 1.86 3.78
C LYS A 9 11.22 2.68 4.47
N SER A 10 12.48 2.30 4.31
CA SER A 10 13.63 3.00 4.89
C SER A 10 13.62 4.49 4.51
N ALA A 11 14.20 5.36 5.35
CA ALA A 11 14.24 6.80 5.09
C ALA A 11 14.85 7.15 3.71
N ALA A 12 15.79 6.33 3.23
CA ALA A 12 16.43 6.47 1.92
C ALA A 12 15.46 6.25 0.74
N LEU A 13 14.59 5.23 0.80
CA LEU A 13 13.59 4.97 -0.24
C LEU A 13 12.46 6.01 -0.25
N ARG A 14 12.13 6.57 0.92
CA ARG A 14 11.20 7.70 1.03
C ARG A 14 11.72 8.99 0.40
N GLN A 15 13.04 9.23 0.44
CA GLN A 15 13.65 10.44 -0.11
C GLN A 15 13.81 10.42 -1.65
N GLN A 16 13.85 9.24 -2.28
CA GLN A 16 14.10 9.13 -3.73
C GLN A 16 12.84 8.89 -4.58
N ALA A 17 11.76 8.38 -3.97
CA ALA A 17 10.52 8.15 -4.71
C ALA A 17 9.87 9.48 -5.10
N LYS A 18 9.70 9.74 -6.40
CA LYS A 18 9.05 10.97 -6.90
C LYS A 18 7.52 10.93 -6.73
N GLY A 19 6.95 9.76 -6.48
CA GLY A 19 5.52 9.59 -6.20
C GLY A 19 5.19 8.18 -5.73
N TYR A 20 4.05 8.06 -5.03
CA TYR A 20 3.44 6.80 -4.64
C TYR A 20 2.16 6.59 -5.43
N TYR A 21 1.95 5.37 -5.91
CA TYR A 21 0.85 5.02 -6.80
C TYR A 21 0.07 3.86 -6.20
N LEU A 22 -1.26 3.94 -6.15
CA LEU A 22 -2.09 2.95 -5.46
C LEU A 22 -3.01 2.21 -6.42
N THR A 23 -3.10 0.88 -6.27
CA THR A 23 -4.22 0.09 -6.79
C THR A 23 -4.89 -0.70 -5.68
N ILE A 24 -6.20 -0.90 -5.81
CA ILE A 24 -7.00 -1.77 -4.95
C ILE A 24 -7.76 -2.72 -5.87
N LEU A 25 -7.50 -4.01 -5.72
CA LEU A 25 -8.07 -5.07 -6.56
C LEU A 25 -7.85 -4.78 -8.05
N ASP A 26 -6.61 -4.42 -8.39
CA ASP A 26 -6.14 -4.03 -9.74
C ASP A 26 -6.83 -2.79 -10.37
N GLU A 27 -7.67 -2.10 -9.62
CA GLU A 27 -8.33 -0.87 -10.04
C GLU A 27 -7.73 0.37 -9.35
N ASP A 28 -7.98 1.53 -9.95
CA ASP A 28 -7.69 2.80 -9.32
C ASP A 28 -8.61 3.04 -8.11
N PRO A 29 -8.07 3.44 -6.95
CA PRO A 29 -8.90 3.76 -5.81
C PRO A 29 -9.82 4.96 -6.11
N PRO A 30 -11.03 5.01 -5.53
CA PRO A 30 -11.89 6.18 -5.63
C PRO A 30 -11.17 7.46 -5.22
N VAL A 31 -11.49 8.59 -5.87
CA VAL A 31 -10.85 9.89 -5.58
C VAL A 31 -10.94 10.26 -4.10
N GLU A 32 -12.09 10.00 -3.46
CA GLU A 32 -12.30 10.24 -2.02
C GLU A 32 -11.38 9.38 -1.13
N PHE A 33 -10.96 8.22 -1.60
CA PHE A 33 -9.96 7.41 -0.91
C PHE A 33 -8.57 8.05 -1.02
N LEU A 34 -8.20 8.54 -2.21
CA LEU A 34 -6.91 9.20 -2.47
C LEU A 34 -6.76 10.51 -1.68
N LYS A 35 -7.85 11.30 -1.53
CA LYS A 35 -7.86 12.53 -0.72
C LYS A 35 -7.37 12.33 0.72
N ARG A 36 -7.51 11.13 1.28
CA ARG A 36 -6.98 10.78 2.61
C ARG A 36 -5.46 10.92 2.72
N PHE A 37 -4.77 11.07 1.59
CA PHE A 37 -3.32 11.16 1.46
C PHE A 37 -2.86 12.46 0.78
N GLU A 38 -3.72 13.46 0.60
CA GLU A 38 -3.38 14.70 -0.12
C GLU A 38 -2.20 15.47 0.48
N THR A 39 -1.99 15.35 1.79
CA THR A 39 -0.88 15.96 2.53
C THR A 39 0.34 15.04 2.66
N HIS A 40 0.33 13.88 2.03
CA HIS A 40 1.43 12.94 2.08
C HIS A 40 2.54 13.35 1.10
N THR A 41 3.78 13.28 1.55
CA THR A 41 4.98 13.45 0.71
C THR A 41 5.81 12.17 0.78
N PRO A 42 6.12 11.51 -0.35
CA PRO A 42 5.78 11.85 -1.75
C PRO A 42 4.28 11.80 -2.06
N PRO A 43 3.80 12.50 -3.11
CA PRO A 43 2.38 12.55 -3.44
C PRO A 43 1.82 11.16 -3.75
N VAL A 44 0.62 10.88 -3.27
CA VAL A 44 -0.07 9.60 -3.46
C VAL A 44 -1.14 9.77 -4.54
N THR A 45 -1.04 9.01 -5.63
CA THR A 45 -1.94 9.11 -6.78
C THR A 45 -2.44 7.75 -7.26
N ALA A 46 -3.32 7.77 -8.25
CA ALA A 46 -3.91 6.58 -8.87
C ALA A 46 -2.83 5.68 -9.53
N GLY A 47 -3.03 4.37 -9.45
CA GLY A 47 -2.12 3.35 -9.96
C GLY A 47 -1.94 3.39 -11.47
N SER A 48 -2.96 3.79 -12.20
CA SER A 48 -2.91 4.02 -13.66
C SER A 48 -1.89 5.07 -14.09
N LYS A 49 -1.51 6.00 -13.19
CA LYS A 49 -0.49 7.01 -13.45
C LYS A 49 0.94 6.51 -13.23
N PHE A 50 1.10 5.28 -12.74
CA PHE A 50 2.41 4.70 -12.49
C PHE A 50 3.19 4.55 -13.79
N LYS A 51 4.45 4.99 -13.75
CA LYS A 51 5.45 4.75 -14.79
C LYS A 51 6.71 4.23 -14.11
N GLU A 52 7.34 3.23 -14.71
CA GLU A 52 8.59 2.68 -14.20
C GLU A 52 9.65 3.78 -14.06
N GLY A 53 10.44 3.70 -12.98
CA GLY A 53 11.45 4.70 -12.64
C GLY A 53 10.90 6.02 -12.07
N GLN A 54 9.58 6.20 -11.92
CA GLN A 54 8.99 7.41 -11.36
C GLN A 54 8.55 7.29 -9.89
N GLY A 55 8.60 6.08 -9.31
CA GLY A 55 8.27 5.90 -7.90
C GLY A 55 7.87 4.49 -7.57
N VAL A 56 6.97 4.36 -6.59
CA VAL A 56 6.59 3.08 -6.00
C VAL A 56 5.11 2.84 -6.19
N LYS A 57 4.74 1.71 -6.81
CA LYS A 57 3.36 1.25 -6.90
C LYS A 57 3.04 0.34 -5.73
N PHE A 58 2.07 0.69 -4.91
CA PHE A 58 1.53 -0.15 -3.86
C PHE A 58 0.19 -0.73 -4.30
N ARG A 59 -0.05 -2.00 -3.98
CA ARG A 59 -1.26 -2.70 -4.39
C ARG A 59 -1.89 -3.48 -3.25
N ILE A 60 -3.21 -3.55 -3.25
CA ILE A 60 -3.99 -4.59 -2.58
C ILE A 60 -4.50 -5.52 -3.67
N GLU A 61 -4.17 -6.80 -3.61
CA GLU A 61 -4.54 -7.81 -4.60
C GLU A 61 -5.76 -8.61 -4.16
N SER A 62 -5.93 -8.80 -2.84
CA SER A 62 -7.13 -9.45 -2.31
C SER A 62 -7.44 -8.97 -0.90
N LEU A 63 -8.73 -9.08 -0.56
CA LEU A 63 -9.30 -8.82 0.74
C LEU A 63 -10.13 -10.05 1.13
N LYS A 64 -9.87 -10.58 2.32
CA LYS A 64 -10.65 -11.66 2.92
C LYS A 64 -11.11 -11.23 4.31
N TRP A 65 -12.42 -11.09 4.50
CA TRP A 65 -13.00 -10.90 5.83
C TRP A 65 -12.87 -12.19 6.65
N ILE A 66 -12.44 -12.05 7.90
CA ILE A 66 -12.43 -13.13 8.90
C ILE A 66 -13.69 -13.01 9.76
N ASP A 67 -13.98 -11.78 10.20
CA ASP A 67 -15.16 -11.39 10.97
C ASP A 67 -15.42 -9.88 10.75
N ASP A 68 -16.42 -9.31 11.41
CA ASP A 68 -16.83 -7.90 11.25
C ASP A 68 -15.72 -6.90 11.58
N ASP A 69 -14.79 -7.28 12.44
CA ASP A 69 -13.70 -6.43 12.93
C ASP A 69 -12.32 -6.93 12.52
N THR A 70 -12.22 -7.95 11.67
CA THR A 70 -10.94 -8.55 11.26
C THR A 70 -10.94 -8.95 9.79
N ALA A 71 -9.88 -8.54 9.09
CA ALA A 71 -9.67 -8.94 7.71
C ALA A 71 -8.21 -9.23 7.41
N GLU A 72 -7.98 -10.03 6.37
CA GLU A 72 -6.70 -10.27 5.76
C GLU A 72 -6.61 -9.60 4.40
N LEU A 73 -5.48 -8.96 4.15
CA LEU A 73 -5.18 -8.26 2.91
C LEU A 73 -3.91 -8.85 2.32
N ARG A 74 -3.95 -9.29 1.08
CA ARG A 74 -2.73 -9.54 0.30
C ARG A 74 -2.40 -8.33 -0.53
N GLY A 75 -1.13 -7.99 -0.57
CA GLY A 75 -0.68 -6.85 -1.31
C GLY A 75 0.79 -6.58 -1.04
N GLY A 76 1.27 -5.47 -1.56
CA GLY A 76 2.70 -5.24 -1.58
C GLY A 76 3.06 -3.98 -2.33
N TYR A 77 4.32 -3.92 -2.74
CA TYR A 77 4.81 -2.84 -3.56
C TYR A 77 5.63 -3.36 -4.74
N TYR A 78 5.76 -2.51 -5.75
CA TYR A 78 6.51 -2.71 -6.97
C TYR A 78 7.25 -1.42 -7.34
N GLU A 79 8.56 -1.50 -7.54
CA GLU A 79 9.45 -0.37 -7.90
C GLU A 79 10.04 -0.53 -9.31
N GLY A 80 9.35 -1.23 -10.20
CA GLY A 80 9.91 -1.54 -11.52
C GLY A 80 10.99 -2.62 -11.41
N PRO A 81 12.14 -2.48 -12.09
CA PRO A 81 13.22 -3.47 -12.06
C PRO A 81 14.04 -3.48 -10.76
N LEU A 82 13.74 -2.57 -9.81
CA LEU A 82 14.55 -2.39 -8.61
C LEU A 82 14.20 -3.37 -7.50
N SER A 83 12.91 -3.48 -7.17
CA SER A 83 12.40 -4.48 -6.24
C SER A 83 10.88 -4.57 -6.26
N ALA A 84 10.37 -5.73 -5.88
CA ALA A 84 8.99 -5.94 -5.49
C ALA A 84 8.93 -6.72 -4.18
N SER A 85 7.84 -6.57 -3.43
CA SER A 85 7.61 -7.44 -2.28
C SER A 85 6.14 -7.67 -2.07
N TYR A 86 5.83 -8.88 -1.61
CA TYR A 86 4.47 -9.35 -1.35
C TYR A 86 4.32 -9.65 0.12
N PHE A 87 3.20 -9.23 0.69
CA PHE A 87 2.89 -9.38 2.10
C PHE A 87 1.47 -9.90 2.29
N LEU A 88 1.28 -10.64 3.38
CA LEU A 88 -0.02 -10.88 3.97
C LEU A 88 -0.16 -10.00 5.22
N TYR A 89 -1.14 -9.12 5.21
CA TYR A 89 -1.46 -8.27 6.36
C TYR A 89 -2.73 -8.78 7.04
N ARG A 90 -2.72 -8.84 8.37
CA ARG A 90 -3.94 -8.91 9.15
C ARG A 90 -4.26 -7.52 9.69
N VAL A 91 -5.48 -7.08 9.48
CA VAL A 91 -6.02 -5.84 10.04
C VAL A 91 -7.13 -6.16 11.01
N ASN A 92 -7.21 -5.37 12.08
CA ASN A 92 -8.27 -5.46 13.06
C ASN A 92 -8.81 -4.06 13.35
N ARG A 93 -10.13 -3.95 13.54
CA ARG A 93 -10.79 -2.71 13.87
C ARG A 93 -10.76 -2.52 15.37
N LYS A 94 -10.07 -1.48 15.83
CA LYS A 94 -10.03 -1.08 17.24
C LYS A 94 -10.47 0.37 17.35
N ASN A 95 -11.44 0.63 18.22
CA ASN A 95 -11.99 1.97 18.45
C ASN A 95 -12.41 2.66 17.13
N GLY A 96 -13.12 1.92 16.28
CA GLY A 96 -13.59 2.41 14.98
C GLY A 96 -12.52 2.54 13.88
N ARG A 97 -11.24 2.26 14.17
CA ARG A 97 -10.13 2.39 13.22
C ARG A 97 -9.50 1.05 12.86
N TRP A 98 -9.27 0.82 11.58
CA TRP A 98 -8.53 -0.33 11.08
C TRP A 98 -7.03 -0.14 11.32
N ILE A 99 -6.42 -1.05 12.09
CA ILE A 99 -4.98 -1.08 12.35
C ILE A 99 -4.38 -2.38 11.79
N VAL A 100 -3.13 -2.31 11.33
CA VAL A 100 -2.37 -3.51 10.97
C VAL A 100 -1.88 -4.15 12.26
N THR A 101 -2.28 -5.39 12.52
CA THR A 101 -1.86 -6.16 13.72
C THR A 101 -0.81 -7.22 13.38
N LYS A 102 -0.74 -7.65 12.13
CA LYS A 102 0.29 -8.57 11.63
C LYS A 102 0.68 -8.19 10.20
N ALA A 103 1.96 -8.31 9.88
CA ALA A 103 2.51 -8.20 8.54
C ALA A 103 3.51 -9.33 8.34
N GLU A 104 3.26 -10.18 7.35
CA GLU A 104 4.12 -11.32 7.02
C GLU A 104 4.64 -11.17 5.60
N LEU A 105 5.96 -11.15 5.43
CA LEU A 105 6.58 -11.20 4.11
C LEU A 105 6.28 -12.57 3.48
N ARG A 106 5.83 -12.55 2.22
CA ARG A 106 5.49 -13.74 1.43
C ARG A 106 6.43 -13.95 0.24
N GLY A 107 7.07 -12.89 -0.24
CA GLY A 107 8.05 -12.96 -1.31
C GLY A 107 8.69 -11.61 -1.58
N ILE A 108 9.88 -11.64 -2.19
CA ILE A 108 10.61 -10.48 -2.71
C ILE A 108 11.06 -10.88 -4.12
N ASP A 109 10.90 -9.98 -5.07
CA ASP A 109 11.51 -10.07 -6.40
C ASP A 109 12.48 -8.90 -6.61
#